data_AF-A0A962YXZ9-F1
#
_entry.id   AF-A0A962YXZ9-F1
#
_cell.length_a   1.000
_cell.length_b   1.000
_cell.length_c   1.000
_cell.angle_alpha   90.00
_cell.angle_beta   90.00
_cell.angle_gamma   90.00
#
_symmetry.space_group_name_H-M   'P 1'
#
loop_
_entity.id
_entity.type
_entity.pdbx_description
1 polymer ?
#
loop_
_entity_poly.entity_id
_entity_poly.type
_entity_poly.pdbx_seq_one_letter_code
_entity_poly.pdbx_strand_id
1 'polypeptide(L)'
;EWRISHFSKQEKITGVLVAFALIAFPTYLFYSYYEHLREDQQSYSFVRLRQALQPIVVAARHMIPSNAKVFVIWQDSKGFEPMVLGYALIPRNINQSPFSFGVPYSASDVWTQKYSVQKLKNAMKSYDYILLAYTDKVFWKTYQSLFPKRHKHQLVEYLICQKSGFDGFGKSGCNTQAENAYLYKNK
;
A
#
# COMPACT_ATOMS: atom_id res chain seq x y z
N GLU A 1 -10.18 69.24 -20.67
CA GLU A 1 -11.07 68.99 -19.51
C GLU A 1 -11.26 67.48 -19.35
N TRP A 2 -10.75 66.90 -18.28
CA TRP A 2 -10.95 65.47 -17.99
C TRP A 2 -12.33 65.30 -17.34
N ARG A 3 -13.30 64.80 -18.11
CA ARG A 3 -14.67 64.55 -17.63
C ARG A 3 -14.65 63.25 -16.81
N ILE A 4 -14.61 63.36 -15.47
CA ILE A 4 -14.73 62.22 -14.56
C ILE A 4 -16.15 61.68 -14.69
N SER A 5 -16.32 60.52 -15.34
CA SER A 5 -17.62 59.85 -15.42
C SER A 5 -18.05 59.37 -14.03
N HIS A 6 -19.14 59.93 -13.51
CA HIS A 6 -19.79 59.41 -12.32
C HIS A 6 -20.55 58.13 -12.69
N PHE A 7 -19.93 56.98 -12.47
CA PHE A 7 -20.58 55.68 -12.62
C PHE A 7 -21.78 55.56 -11.67
N SER A 8 -22.90 55.10 -12.22
CA SER A 8 -24.14 54.84 -11.48
C SER A 8 -23.93 53.74 -10.44
N LYS A 9 -24.78 53.71 -9.39
CA LYS A 9 -24.73 52.68 -8.35
C LYS A 9 -24.85 51.25 -8.94
N GLN A 10 -25.62 51.11 -10.03
CA GLN A 10 -25.80 49.86 -10.76
C GLN A 10 -24.49 49.38 -11.40
N GLU A 11 -23.77 50.27 -12.09
CA GLU A 11 -22.48 49.94 -12.74
C GLU A 11 -21.40 49.53 -11.73
N LYS A 12 -21.40 50.16 -10.54
CA LYS A 12 -20.49 49.76 -9.44
C LYS A 12 -20.78 48.36 -8.93
N ILE A 13 -22.06 48.00 -8.76
CA ILE A 13 -22.47 46.65 -8.30
C ILE A 13 -22.13 45.61 -9.37
N THR A 14 -22.42 45.89 -10.64
CA THR A 14 -22.06 44.99 -11.76
C THR A 14 -20.54 44.79 -11.84
N GLY A 15 -19.75 45.86 -11.68
CA GLY A 15 -18.30 45.76 -11.65
C GLY A 15 -17.77 44.86 -10.53
N VAL A 16 -18.34 44.93 -9.32
CA VAL A 16 -17.97 44.07 -8.20
C VAL A 16 -18.33 42.61 -8.46
N LEU A 17 -19.52 42.34 -9.01
CA LEU A 17 -19.93 40.96 -9.33
C LEU A 17 -19.06 40.34 -10.42
N VAL A 18 -18.70 41.10 -11.45
CA VAL A 18 -17.78 40.63 -12.50
C VAL A 18 -16.39 40.37 -11.93
N ALA A 19 -15.87 41.27 -11.10
CA ALA A 19 -14.57 41.06 -10.43
C ALA A 19 -14.58 39.81 -9.53
N PHE A 20 -15.67 39.59 -8.79
CA PHE A 20 -15.83 38.38 -7.97
C PHE A 20 -15.87 37.11 -8.82
N ALA A 21 -16.63 37.11 -9.92
CA ALA A 21 -16.69 35.98 -10.85
C ALA A 21 -15.32 35.68 -11.48
N LEU A 22 -14.54 36.72 -11.83
CA LEU A 22 -13.19 36.59 -12.37
C LEU A 22 -12.18 36.03 -11.36
N ILE A 23 -12.47 36.04 -10.06
CA ILE A 23 -11.62 35.43 -9.02
C ILE A 23 -12.15 34.04 -8.64
N ALA A 24 -13.46 33.91 -8.44
CA ALA A 24 -14.10 32.66 -8.00
C ALA A 24 -14.01 31.57 -9.08
N PHE A 25 -14.14 31.91 -10.36
CA PHE A 25 -14.10 30.93 -11.42
C PHE A 25 -12.70 30.32 -11.64
N PRO A 26 -11.60 31.08 -11.74
CA PRO A 26 -10.27 30.50 -11.83
C PRO A 26 -9.84 29.73 -10.58
N THR A 27 -10.23 30.19 -9.38
CA THR A 27 -9.93 29.46 -8.13
C THR A 27 -10.68 28.14 -8.05
N TYR A 28 -11.94 28.09 -8.50
CA TYR A 28 -12.70 26.84 -8.62
C TYR A 28 -12.08 25.90 -9.65
N LEU A 29 -11.71 26.39 -10.85
CA LEU A 29 -11.04 25.58 -11.87
C LEU A 29 -9.69 25.05 -11.39
N PHE A 30 -8.90 25.88 -10.70
CA PHE A 30 -7.63 25.49 -10.10
C PHE A 30 -7.85 24.42 -9.03
N TYR A 31 -8.81 24.60 -8.12
CA TYR A 31 -9.15 23.60 -7.11
C TYR A 31 -9.58 22.27 -7.73
N SER A 32 -10.49 22.31 -8.73
CA SER A 32 -10.93 21.14 -9.50
C SER A 32 -9.76 20.43 -10.19
N TYR A 33 -8.85 21.19 -10.81
CA TYR A 33 -7.67 20.64 -11.48
C TYR A 33 -6.72 19.98 -10.48
N TYR A 34 -6.50 20.59 -9.32
CA TYR A 34 -5.66 20.03 -8.26
C TYR A 34 -6.21 18.73 -7.69
N GLU A 35 -7.52 18.65 -7.45
CA GLU A 35 -8.14 17.39 -6.99
C GLU A 35 -8.03 16.30 -8.05
N HIS A 36 -8.21 16.63 -9.34
CA HIS A 36 -8.07 15.65 -10.43
C HIS A 36 -6.64 15.09 -10.53
N LEU A 37 -5.61 15.95 -10.46
CA LEU A 37 -4.22 15.50 -10.43
C LEU A 37 -3.90 14.60 -9.22
N ARG A 38 -4.53 14.88 -8.08
CA ARG A 38 -4.38 14.07 -6.86
C ARG A 38 -4.98 12.67 -7.02
N GLU A 39 -6.14 12.58 -7.67
CA GLU A 39 -6.84 11.31 -7.95
C GLU A 39 -6.07 10.44 -8.95
N ASP A 40 -5.50 11.05 -9.99
CA ASP A 40 -4.62 10.36 -10.94
C ASP A 40 -3.40 9.75 -10.23
N GLN A 41 -2.75 10.51 -9.34
CA GLN A 41 -1.59 10.03 -8.60
C GLN A 41 -1.93 8.81 -7.70
N GLN A 42 -3.11 8.78 -7.09
CA GLN A 42 -3.57 7.61 -6.33
C GLN A 42 -3.89 6.41 -7.23
N SER A 43 -4.46 6.63 -8.42
CA SER A 43 -4.70 5.56 -9.39
C SER A 43 -3.39 4.91 -9.87
N TYR A 44 -2.33 5.70 -10.06
CA TYR A 44 -1.01 5.18 -10.42
C TYR A 44 -0.36 4.36 -9.29
N SER A 45 -0.66 4.65 -8.02
CA SER A 45 -0.06 3.92 -6.89
C SER A 45 -0.56 2.48 -6.81
N PHE A 46 -1.86 2.26 -7.03
CA PHE A 46 -2.46 0.92 -7.04
C PHE A 46 -1.93 0.07 -8.21
N VAL A 47 -1.87 0.65 -9.41
CA VAL A 47 -1.35 -0.06 -10.59
C VAL A 47 0.10 -0.45 -10.37
N ARG A 48 0.94 0.45 -9.84
CA ARG A 48 2.34 0.17 -9.53
C ARG A 48 2.50 -0.88 -8.43
N LEU A 49 1.71 -0.82 -7.37
CA LEU A 49 1.68 -1.84 -6.32
C LEU A 49 1.34 -3.21 -6.91
N ARG A 50 0.28 -3.30 -7.72
CA ARG A 50 -0.11 -4.55 -8.38
C ARG A 50 1.00 -5.09 -9.29
N GLN A 51 1.67 -4.22 -10.04
CA GLN A 51 2.82 -4.60 -10.87
C GLN A 51 3.99 -5.11 -10.03
N ALA A 52 4.31 -4.44 -8.92
CA ALA A 52 5.39 -4.84 -8.02
C ALA A 52 5.13 -6.18 -7.33
N LEU A 53 3.87 -6.50 -7.02
CA LEU A 53 3.47 -7.78 -6.45
C LEU A 53 3.35 -8.92 -7.47
N GLN A 54 3.33 -8.61 -8.76
CA GLN A 54 3.06 -9.58 -9.81
C GLN A 54 4.03 -10.78 -9.80
N PRO A 55 5.34 -10.63 -9.55
CA PRO A 55 6.25 -11.77 -9.43
C PRO A 55 5.84 -12.74 -8.32
N ILE A 56 5.46 -12.22 -7.14
CA ILE A 56 4.97 -13.03 -6.02
C ILE A 56 3.67 -13.74 -6.40
N VAL A 57 2.73 -13.03 -7.01
CA VAL A 57 1.43 -13.57 -7.42
C VAL A 57 1.59 -14.72 -8.42
N VAL A 58 2.41 -14.54 -9.45
CA VAL A 58 2.65 -15.56 -10.48
C VAL A 58 3.29 -16.80 -9.85
N ALA A 59 4.34 -16.62 -9.06
CA ALA A 59 5.04 -17.74 -8.42
C ALA A 59 4.13 -18.48 -7.42
N ALA A 60 3.39 -17.75 -6.58
CA ALA A 60 2.45 -18.34 -5.63
C ALA A 60 1.31 -19.10 -6.33
N ARG A 61 0.78 -18.56 -7.44
CA ARG A 61 -0.28 -19.24 -8.21
C ARG A 61 0.17 -20.56 -8.81
N HIS A 62 1.44 -20.67 -9.18
CA HIS A 62 2.02 -21.90 -9.71
C HIS A 62 2.25 -22.96 -8.61
N MET A 63 2.68 -22.52 -7.41
CA MET A 63 3.12 -23.42 -6.34
C MET A 63 2.02 -23.81 -5.35
N ILE A 64 0.96 -23.01 -5.24
CA ILE A 64 -0.10 -23.18 -4.24
C ILE A 64 -1.40 -23.62 -4.93
N PRO A 65 -2.05 -24.72 -4.52
CA PRO A 65 -3.35 -25.11 -5.04
C PRO A 65 -4.40 -24.00 -4.87
N SER A 66 -5.36 -23.92 -5.80
CA SER A 66 -6.37 -22.85 -5.82
C SER A 66 -7.28 -22.84 -4.58
N ASN A 67 -7.53 -23.99 -3.95
CA ASN A 67 -8.37 -24.16 -2.78
C ASN A 67 -7.61 -24.08 -1.43
N ALA A 68 -6.30 -23.85 -1.45
CA ALA A 68 -5.49 -23.87 -0.24
C ALA A 68 -5.69 -22.60 0.62
N LYS A 69 -5.47 -22.75 1.93
CA LYS A 69 -5.38 -21.65 2.90
C LYS A 69 -3.93 -21.18 3.02
N VAL A 70 -3.71 -19.87 2.87
CA VAL A 70 -2.37 -19.26 2.87
C VAL A 70 -2.26 -18.22 3.99
N PHE A 71 -1.35 -18.44 4.93
CA PHE A 71 -1.01 -17.44 5.94
C PHE A 71 0.04 -16.48 5.36
N VAL A 72 -0.38 -15.27 5.02
CA VAL A 72 0.46 -14.21 4.49
C VAL A 72 1.07 -13.41 5.63
N ILE A 73 2.38 -13.21 5.55
CA ILE A 73 3.14 -12.28 6.41
C ILE A 73 3.70 -11.16 5.54
N TRP A 74 3.45 -9.93 5.98
CA TRP A 74 3.91 -8.69 5.39
C TRP A 74 4.27 -7.69 6.51
N GLN A 75 5.56 -7.48 6.75
CA GLN A 75 6.05 -6.56 7.79
C GLN A 75 5.92 -5.08 7.38
N ASP A 76 5.76 -4.19 8.36
CA ASP A 76 5.67 -2.73 8.16
C ASP A 76 4.63 -2.31 7.09
N SER A 77 3.54 -3.06 7.01
CA SER A 77 2.42 -2.81 6.09
C SER A 77 1.55 -1.66 6.59
N LYS A 78 0.95 -0.92 5.65
CA LYS A 78 -0.19 0.00 5.95
C LYS A 78 -1.56 -0.64 5.68
N GLY A 79 -1.60 -1.97 5.54
CA GLY A 79 -2.79 -2.78 5.27
C GLY A 79 -3.09 -3.00 3.78
N PHE A 80 -2.60 -2.13 2.89
CA PHE A 80 -2.99 -2.15 1.48
C PHE A 80 -2.30 -3.25 0.68
N GLU A 81 -1.02 -3.51 0.94
CA GLU A 81 -0.23 -4.55 0.28
C GLU A 81 -0.82 -5.95 0.47
N PRO A 82 -1.12 -6.40 1.71
CA PRO A 82 -1.74 -7.71 1.91
C PRO A 82 -3.17 -7.78 1.36
N MET A 83 -3.91 -6.67 1.30
CA MET A 83 -5.23 -6.63 0.64
C MET A 83 -5.12 -6.85 -0.88
N VAL A 84 -4.21 -6.14 -1.56
CA VAL A 84 -3.99 -6.33 -3.01
C VAL A 84 -3.48 -7.73 -3.30
N LEU A 85 -2.55 -8.24 -2.49
CA LEU A 85 -2.06 -9.60 -2.62
C LEU A 85 -3.19 -10.63 -2.42
N GLY A 86 -4.04 -10.43 -1.41
CA GLY A 86 -5.21 -11.28 -1.15
C GLY A 86 -6.16 -11.36 -2.33
N TYR A 87 -6.54 -10.21 -2.89
CA TYR A 87 -7.37 -10.16 -4.10
C TYR A 87 -6.70 -10.87 -5.28
N ALA A 88 -5.39 -10.68 -5.46
CA ALA A 88 -4.64 -11.30 -6.54
C ALA A 88 -4.47 -12.82 -6.37
N LEU A 89 -4.62 -13.37 -5.16
CA LEU A 89 -4.45 -14.80 -4.90
C LEU A 89 -5.76 -15.62 -4.93
N ILE A 90 -6.92 -14.96 -5.03
CA ILE A 90 -8.23 -15.61 -5.22
C ILE A 90 -8.13 -16.72 -6.29
N PRO A 91 -8.69 -17.93 -6.04
CA PRO A 91 -9.58 -18.28 -4.93
C PRO A 91 -8.89 -18.81 -3.65
N ARG A 92 -7.57 -18.64 -3.50
CA ARG A 92 -6.86 -19.06 -2.28
C ARG A 92 -7.30 -18.20 -1.10
N ASN A 93 -7.61 -18.84 0.03
CA ASN A 93 -8.08 -18.15 1.22
C ASN A 93 -6.88 -17.65 2.04
N ILE A 94 -6.71 -16.34 2.15
CA ILE A 94 -5.68 -15.74 2.99
C ILE A 94 -6.19 -15.40 4.40
N ASN A 95 -5.28 -15.22 5.36
CA ASN A 95 -5.62 -14.59 6.64
C ASN A 95 -6.16 -13.17 6.40
N GLN A 96 -7.15 -12.75 7.19
CA GLN A 96 -7.77 -11.42 7.06
C GLN A 96 -6.99 -10.33 7.81
N SER A 97 -6.45 -10.67 8.98
CA SER A 97 -5.59 -9.84 9.82
C SER A 97 -5.12 -10.69 11.01
N PRO A 98 -3.94 -10.45 11.59
CA PRO A 98 -2.92 -9.49 11.17
C PRO A 98 -1.99 -10.05 10.08
N PHE A 99 -1.23 -9.14 9.44
CA PHE A 99 -0.20 -9.46 8.45
C PHE A 99 1.23 -9.12 8.92
N SER A 100 1.36 -8.15 9.83
CA SER A 100 2.64 -7.73 10.41
C SER A 100 2.72 -8.18 11.87
N PHE A 101 3.89 -8.65 12.31
CA PHE A 101 4.11 -9.23 13.63
C PHE A 101 5.34 -8.65 14.31
N GLY A 102 5.24 -8.39 15.61
CA GLY A 102 6.35 -7.89 16.42
C GLY A 102 5.99 -6.65 17.21
N VAL A 103 6.96 -5.78 17.44
CA VAL A 103 6.72 -4.46 18.03
C VAL A 103 6.25 -3.53 16.92
N PRO A 104 5.19 -2.72 17.12
CA PRO A 104 4.76 -1.73 16.14
C PRO A 104 5.89 -0.79 15.73
N TYR A 105 5.94 -0.44 14.45
CA TYR A 105 7.01 0.39 13.86
C TYR A 105 6.87 1.88 14.21
N SER A 106 5.67 2.30 14.61
CA SER A 106 5.38 3.65 15.09
C SER A 106 4.18 3.64 16.04
N ALA A 107 3.92 4.77 16.72
CA ALA A 107 2.71 4.93 17.54
C ALA A 107 1.40 4.87 16.72
N SER A 108 1.48 5.12 15.42
CA SER A 108 0.35 5.05 14.47
C SER A 108 0.23 3.70 13.76
N ASP A 109 1.10 2.74 14.05
CA ASP A 109 1.05 1.41 13.45
C ASP A 109 0.01 0.53 14.14
N VAL A 110 -1.16 0.44 13.50
CA VAL A 110 -2.30 -0.39 13.92
C VAL A 110 -2.29 -1.78 13.27
N TRP A 111 -1.37 -2.04 12.34
CA TRP A 111 -1.33 -3.25 11.52
C TRP A 111 -0.40 -4.33 12.08
N THR A 112 0.59 -3.92 12.87
CA THR A 112 1.53 -4.83 13.53
C THR A 112 1.00 -5.34 14.86
N GLN A 113 0.88 -6.66 14.99
CA GLN A 113 0.42 -7.31 16.21
C GLN A 113 1.58 -7.92 17.01
N LYS A 114 1.60 -7.64 18.32
CA LYS A 114 2.61 -8.18 19.23
C LYS A 114 2.31 -9.63 19.59
N TYR A 115 2.78 -10.55 18.76
CA TYR A 115 2.63 -12.00 18.98
C TYR A 115 3.92 -12.58 19.56
N SER A 116 3.80 -13.45 20.55
CA SER A 116 4.93 -14.32 20.93
C SER A 116 5.21 -15.33 19.82
N VAL A 117 6.41 -15.91 19.81
CA VAL A 117 6.79 -16.99 18.86
C VAL A 117 5.76 -18.12 18.88
N GLN A 118 5.33 -18.54 20.07
CA GLN A 118 4.33 -19.61 20.22
C GLN A 118 2.94 -19.19 19.72
N LYS A 119 2.53 -17.94 19.94
CA LYS A 119 1.24 -17.43 19.46
C LYS A 119 1.21 -17.37 17.93
N LEU A 120 2.28 -16.85 17.30
CA LEU A 120 2.40 -16.84 15.84
C LEU A 120 2.41 -18.27 15.27
N LYS A 121 3.19 -19.18 15.87
CA LYS A 121 3.19 -20.60 15.50
C LYS A 121 1.78 -21.20 15.52
N ASN A 122 1.01 -20.92 16.57
CA ASN A 122 -0.36 -21.43 16.69
C ASN A 122 -1.30 -20.79 15.65
N ALA A 123 -1.19 -19.49 15.37
CA ALA A 123 -2.00 -18.81 14.35
C ALA A 123 -1.78 -19.38 12.94
N MET A 124 -0.56 -19.84 12.65
CA MET A 124 -0.20 -20.44 11.37
C MET A 124 -0.70 -21.88 11.18
N LYS A 125 -1.05 -22.61 12.26
CA LYS A 125 -1.36 -24.06 12.20
C LYS A 125 -2.55 -24.41 11.30
N SER A 126 -3.55 -23.54 11.18
CA SER A 126 -4.78 -23.82 10.42
C SER A 126 -4.66 -23.53 8.92
N TYR A 127 -3.46 -23.18 8.45
CA TYR A 127 -3.19 -22.82 7.06
C TYR A 127 -2.27 -23.86 6.41
N ASP A 128 -2.49 -24.14 5.13
CA ASP A 128 -1.75 -25.13 4.35
C ASP A 128 -0.38 -24.61 3.91
N TYR A 129 -0.27 -23.29 3.70
CA TYR A 129 0.94 -22.61 3.27
C TYR A 129 1.18 -21.35 4.09
N ILE A 130 2.45 -21.01 4.30
CA ILE A 130 2.89 -19.74 4.86
C ILE A 130 3.65 -18.99 3.77
N LEU A 131 3.14 -17.83 3.37
CA LEU A 131 3.76 -16.93 2.41
C LEU A 131 4.38 -15.76 3.18
N LEU A 132 5.70 -15.76 3.29
CA LEU A 132 6.45 -14.59 3.75
C LEU A 132 6.62 -13.66 2.55
N ALA A 133 5.62 -12.80 2.32
CA ALA A 133 5.60 -11.93 1.15
C ALA A 133 6.60 -10.78 1.30
N TYR A 134 6.71 -10.21 2.51
CA TYR A 134 7.77 -9.27 2.87
C TYR A 134 8.13 -9.41 4.35
N THR A 135 9.42 -9.49 4.65
CA THR A 135 9.95 -9.67 6.02
C THR A 135 11.21 -8.83 6.21
N ASP A 136 11.39 -8.28 7.40
CA ASP A 136 12.52 -7.41 7.72
C ASP A 136 13.47 -8.04 8.76
N LYS A 137 14.52 -7.30 9.11
CA LYS A 137 15.52 -7.76 10.09
C LYS A 137 14.90 -8.02 11.47
N VAL A 138 13.90 -7.26 11.87
CA VAL A 138 13.24 -7.39 13.19
C VAL A 138 12.45 -8.69 13.24
N PHE A 139 11.62 -8.97 12.23
CA PHE A 139 10.87 -10.22 12.12
C PHE A 139 11.79 -11.42 12.19
N TRP A 140 12.89 -11.40 11.44
CA TRP A 140 13.85 -12.48 11.43
C TRP A 140 14.55 -12.67 12.77
N LYS A 141 14.93 -11.59 13.46
CA LYS A 141 15.53 -11.68 14.79
C LYS A 141 14.58 -12.37 15.80
N THR A 142 13.27 -12.16 15.67
CA THR A 142 12.29 -12.67 16.63
C THR A 142 11.74 -14.05 16.27
N TYR A 143 11.42 -14.30 14.99
CA TYR A 143 10.65 -15.46 14.55
C TYR A 143 11.43 -16.47 13.69
N GLN A 144 12.73 -16.28 13.48
CA GLN A 144 13.55 -17.18 12.67
C GLN A 144 13.45 -18.66 13.09
N SER A 145 13.25 -18.95 14.38
CA SER A 145 13.11 -20.32 14.88
C SER A 145 11.90 -21.07 14.28
N LEU A 146 10.91 -20.36 13.73
CA LEU A 146 9.76 -20.93 13.04
C LEU A 146 10.07 -21.30 11.58
N PHE A 147 11.16 -20.78 11.01
CA PHE A 147 11.44 -20.82 9.56
C PHE A 147 12.88 -21.25 9.27
N PRO A 148 13.22 -22.54 9.45
CA PRO A 148 14.56 -23.03 9.15
C PRO A 148 14.87 -22.97 7.65
N LYS A 149 16.14 -22.69 7.30
CA LYS A 149 16.71 -22.79 5.93
C LYS A 149 16.05 -21.87 4.88
N ARG A 150 16.08 -20.55 5.11
CA ARG A 150 15.49 -19.51 4.21
C ARG A 150 15.72 -19.74 2.71
N HIS A 151 16.97 -19.96 2.28
CA HIS A 151 17.30 -20.13 0.86
C HIS A 151 16.60 -21.31 0.18
N LYS A 152 16.25 -22.38 0.93
CA LYS A 152 15.54 -23.53 0.35
C LYS A 152 14.06 -23.27 0.08
N HIS A 153 13.54 -22.18 0.65
CA HIS A 153 12.13 -21.80 0.59
C HIS A 153 11.92 -20.48 -0.13
N GLN A 154 12.95 -19.94 -0.80
CA GLN A 154 12.81 -18.76 -1.63
C GLN A 154 11.81 -19.06 -2.75
N LEU A 155 10.78 -18.23 -2.84
CA LEU A 155 9.75 -18.32 -3.87
C LEU A 155 10.15 -17.51 -5.10
N VAL A 156 10.48 -16.24 -4.90
CA VAL A 156 10.82 -15.30 -5.97
C VAL A 156 11.55 -14.08 -5.40
N GLU A 157 12.47 -13.51 -6.18
CA GLU A 157 13.02 -12.19 -5.94
C GLU A 157 12.17 -11.13 -6.66
N TYR A 158 11.90 -10.01 -6.01
CA TYR A 158 11.05 -8.95 -6.54
C TYR A 158 11.54 -7.58 -6.09
N LEU A 159 11.12 -6.52 -6.78
CA LEU A 159 11.49 -5.15 -6.45
C LEU A 159 10.43 -4.48 -5.59
N ILE A 160 10.85 -3.88 -4.49
CA ILE A 160 10.01 -3.11 -3.56
C ILE A 160 10.57 -1.69 -3.37
N CYS A 161 9.68 -0.72 -3.16
CA CYS A 161 10.05 0.62 -2.76
C CYS A 161 10.36 0.70 -1.25
N GLN A 162 11.58 1.04 -0.85
CA GLN A 162 11.92 1.28 0.57
C GLN A 162 11.87 2.77 0.95
N LYS A 163 11.63 3.05 2.24
CA LYS A 163 11.62 4.37 2.96
C LYS A 163 10.36 5.22 2.98
N SER A 164 9.25 4.79 2.38
CA SER A 164 7.98 5.53 2.53
C SER A 164 6.78 4.65 2.83
N GLY A 165 6.98 3.36 3.14
CA GLY A 165 5.91 2.36 3.05
C GLY A 165 5.60 2.04 1.59
N PHE A 166 4.77 1.03 1.34
CA PHE A 166 4.36 0.68 -0.03
C PHE A 166 3.33 1.67 -0.60
N ASP A 167 2.87 2.64 0.19
CA ASP A 167 2.25 3.91 -0.26
C ASP A 167 3.27 4.85 -0.95
N GLY A 168 4.54 4.45 -1.01
CA GLY A 168 5.61 5.10 -1.78
C GLY A 168 5.58 4.84 -3.29
N PHE A 169 4.87 3.81 -3.75
CA PHE A 169 4.68 3.58 -5.19
C PHE A 169 3.81 4.71 -5.75
N GLY A 170 4.42 5.75 -6.31
CA GLY A 170 3.71 6.95 -6.78
C GLY A 170 4.13 8.26 -6.10
N LYS A 171 5.00 8.19 -5.08
CA LYS A 171 5.68 9.38 -4.53
C LYS A 171 7.04 9.56 -5.20
N SER A 172 7.43 10.80 -5.45
CA SER A 172 8.80 11.13 -5.91
C SER A 172 9.81 10.72 -4.84
N GLY A 173 10.87 9.98 -5.23
CA GLY A 173 11.93 9.54 -4.30
C GLY A 173 11.87 8.06 -3.89
N CYS A 174 11.10 7.23 -4.59
CA CYS A 174 11.12 5.78 -4.39
C CYS A 174 12.49 5.17 -4.70
N ASN A 175 13.15 4.57 -3.70
CA ASN A 175 14.35 3.77 -3.91
C ASN A 175 13.99 2.28 -3.93
N THR A 176 14.02 1.68 -5.13
CA THR A 176 13.69 0.27 -5.32
C THR A 176 14.83 -0.63 -4.84
N GLN A 177 14.50 -1.64 -4.07
CA GLN A 177 15.44 -2.67 -3.62
C GLN A 177 14.91 -4.07 -3.96
N ALA A 178 15.83 -4.99 -4.22
CA ALA A 178 15.51 -6.40 -4.40
C ALA A 178 15.25 -7.04 -3.05
N GLU A 179 14.11 -7.71 -2.92
CA GLU A 179 13.72 -8.49 -1.76
C GLU A 179 13.28 -9.89 -2.17
N ASN A 180 13.25 -10.80 -1.20
CA ASN A 180 12.88 -12.18 -1.43
C ASN A 180 11.58 -12.52 -0.72
N ALA A 181 10.63 -13.06 -1.48
CA ALA A 181 9.47 -13.73 -0.91
C ALA A 181 9.81 -15.20 -0.64
N TYR A 182 9.22 -15.78 0.40
CA TYR A 182 9.43 -17.17 0.78
C TYR A 182 8.11 -17.92 0.91
N LEU A 183 8.11 -19.19 0.52
CA LEU A 183 6.95 -20.07 0.62
C LEU A 183 7.28 -21.32 1.41
N TYR A 184 6.52 -21.55 2.47
CA TYR A 184 6.60 -22.74 3.30
C TYR A 184 5.30 -23.51 3.16
N LYS A 185 5.40 -24.82 2.90
CA LYS A 185 4.27 -25.72 3.03
C LYS A 185 4.15 -26.12 4.51
N ASN A 186 3.00 -25.87 5.12
CA ASN A 186 2.72 -26.32 6.46
C ASN A 186 2.38 -27.82 6.42
N LYS A 187 2.81 -28.58 7.42
CA LYS A 187 2.59 -30.03 7.50
C LYS A 187 1.32 -30.37 8.25
#